data_AF-A0A1E3H6P0-F1
#
_entry.id   AF-A0A1E3H6P0-F1
#
_cell.length_a   1.000
_cell.length_b   1.000
_cell.length_c   1.000
_cell.angle_alpha   90.00
_cell.angle_beta   90.00
_cell.angle_gamma   90.00
#
_symmetry.space_group_name_H-M   'P 1'
#
loop_
_entity.id
_entity.type
_entity.pdbx_description
1 polymer ?
#
loop_
_entity_poly.entity_id
_entity_poly.type
_entity_poly.pdbx_seq_one_letter_code
_entity_poly.pdbx_strand_id
1 'polypeptide(L)'
;MLPAGLHGAAREAALRALIDDLLTGSDLKRPVLWHYSPMFRPATRGRACAAIVYDCMDELANFRFAPPELRIYEHELIAAADVMFTGGHSLYEAKRKLHHAIHAFPSAVDHVHFQTARSLAGRTGAETPRLGFYGVIDERLDLGLLDELARARPDWEIEIVGPLAKISPDDLPRRPNITYPGRQSYADLPKWLARWDVALMPFALNDSTRFISPTKTPEYLSGGCPVVSTAITDVMRTYGDLEGVRIAARDEFVDACDAALALRRRPSLAGATRPTP
;
A
#
# COMPACT_ATOMS: atom_id res chain seq x y z
N MET A 1 1.37 17.69 18.88
CA MET A 1 2.02 17.89 17.56
C MET A 1 3.23 18.78 17.77
N LEU A 2 4.31 18.55 17.00
CA LEU A 2 5.44 19.48 17.00
C LEU A 2 5.04 20.81 16.33
N PRO A 3 5.55 21.95 16.82
CA PRO A 3 5.44 23.23 16.11
C PRO A 3 5.99 23.13 14.68
N ALA A 4 5.33 23.82 13.74
CA ALA A 4 5.83 23.94 12.37
C ALA A 4 7.18 24.69 12.35
N GLY A 5 8.10 24.29 11.46
CA GLY A 5 9.40 24.94 11.28
C GLY A 5 10.52 24.45 12.22
N LEU A 6 10.29 23.43 13.05
CA LEU A 6 11.37 22.79 13.81
C LEU A 6 12.19 21.85 12.91
N HIS A 7 13.51 22.06 12.90
CA HIS A 7 14.47 21.29 12.12
C HIS A 7 15.65 20.83 12.98
N GLY A 8 16.37 19.81 12.49
CA GLY A 8 17.60 19.31 13.10
C GLY A 8 17.49 19.05 14.61
N ALA A 9 18.48 19.53 15.36
CA ALA A 9 18.59 19.34 16.81
C ALA A 9 17.38 19.87 17.60
N ALA A 10 16.75 20.96 17.16
CA ALA A 10 15.57 21.51 17.85
C ALA A 10 14.36 20.57 17.73
N ARG A 11 14.17 19.96 16.54
CA ARG A 11 13.15 18.94 16.33
C ARG A 11 13.41 17.70 17.17
N GLU A 12 14.67 17.26 17.22
CA GLU A 12 15.09 16.10 18.03
C GLU A 12 14.82 16.33 19.52
N ALA A 13 15.23 17.49 20.06
CA ALA A 13 15.00 17.85 21.45
C ALA A 13 13.50 17.87 21.80
N ALA A 14 12.68 18.45 20.93
CA ALA A 14 11.23 18.49 21.13
C ALA A 14 10.60 17.09 21.09
N LEU A 15 11.03 16.22 20.16
CA LEU A 15 10.58 14.82 20.13
C LEU A 15 11.02 14.06 21.38
N ARG A 16 12.24 14.29 21.84
CA ARG A 16 12.77 13.65 23.04
C ARG A 16 11.93 14.02 24.26
N ALA A 17 11.62 15.31 24.43
CA ALA A 17 10.77 15.80 25.52
C ALA A 17 9.36 15.17 25.48
N LEU A 18 8.72 15.11 24.30
CA LEU A 18 7.40 14.48 24.17
C LEU A 18 7.40 12.99 24.57
N ILE A 19 8.48 12.27 24.23
CA ILE A 19 8.63 10.87 24.65
C ILE A 19 8.90 10.78 26.16
N ASP A 20 9.72 11.67 26.72
CA ASP A 20 9.98 11.73 28.17
C ASP A 20 8.69 11.98 28.96
N ASP A 21 7.86 12.91 28.51
CA ASP A 21 6.56 13.22 29.12
C ASP A 21 5.61 12.02 29.07
N LEU A 22 5.53 11.34 27.91
CA LEU A 22 4.71 10.14 27.74
C LEU A 22 5.15 9.02 28.69
N LEU A 23 6.46 8.79 28.82
CA LEU A 23 6.99 7.74 29.68
C LEU A 23 6.80 8.07 31.15
N THR A 24 7.01 9.33 31.56
CA THR A 24 6.83 9.79 32.94
C THR A 24 5.37 9.68 33.38
N GLY A 25 4.42 9.90 32.46
CA GLY A 25 2.99 9.72 32.70
C GLY A 25 2.49 8.27 32.64
N SER A 26 3.38 7.29 32.46
CA SER A 26 3.04 5.88 32.29
C SER A 26 3.76 4.97 33.30
N ASP A 27 3.23 3.78 33.54
CA ASP A 27 3.92 2.75 34.36
C ASP A 27 5.00 1.98 33.56
N LEU A 28 5.36 2.43 32.35
CA LEU A 28 6.29 1.76 31.46
C LEU A 28 7.75 1.99 31.86
N LYS A 29 8.32 1.09 32.66
CA LYS A 29 9.72 1.18 33.12
C LYS A 29 10.76 0.82 32.04
N ARG A 30 10.44 -0.15 31.18
CA ARG A 30 11.28 -0.61 30.06
C ARG A 30 10.38 -0.93 28.86
N PRO A 31 9.91 0.07 28.12
CA PRO A 31 9.03 -0.16 26.98
C PRO A 31 9.76 -0.91 25.85
N VAL A 32 8.98 -1.50 24.94
CA VAL A 32 9.49 -1.88 23.63
C VAL A 32 9.44 -0.64 22.73
N LEU A 33 10.57 -0.29 22.13
CA LEU A 33 10.68 0.82 21.19
C LEU A 33 10.44 0.29 19.78
N TRP A 34 9.19 0.38 19.32
CA TRP A 34 8.80 -0.07 17.98
C TRP A 34 8.90 1.08 16.98
N HIS A 35 9.89 1.01 16.10
CA HIS A 35 10.19 2.03 15.11
C HIS A 35 9.61 1.65 13.75
N TYR A 36 8.68 2.45 13.22
CA TYR A 36 8.30 2.40 11.80
C TYR A 36 9.22 3.28 10.93
N SER A 37 9.61 4.45 11.46
CA SER A 37 10.46 5.40 10.74
C SER A 37 11.82 5.56 11.44
N PRO A 38 12.93 5.46 10.68
CA PRO A 38 14.27 5.75 11.19
C PRO A 38 14.41 7.18 11.74
N MET A 39 13.56 8.12 11.30
CA MET A 39 13.62 9.52 11.73
C MET A 39 13.39 9.72 13.24
N PHE A 40 12.82 8.73 13.95
CA PHE A 40 12.67 8.78 15.40
C PHE A 40 13.88 8.24 16.17
N ARG A 41 14.84 7.60 15.49
CA ARG A 41 16.02 7.01 16.10
C ARG A 41 16.79 7.99 16.99
N PRO A 42 17.04 9.26 16.58
CA PRO A 42 17.76 10.21 17.42
C PRO A 42 17.08 10.48 18.76
N ALA A 43 15.75 10.67 18.75
CA ALA A 43 14.95 10.95 19.94
C ALA A 43 14.86 9.77 20.93
N THR A 44 15.18 8.55 20.47
CA THR A 44 15.18 7.35 21.32
C THR A 44 16.57 6.86 21.71
N ARG A 45 17.66 7.54 21.33
CA ARG A 45 19.03 7.16 21.69
C ARG A 45 19.25 7.10 23.21
N GLY A 46 19.92 6.04 23.64
CA GLY A 46 20.30 5.83 25.05
C GLY A 46 19.15 5.55 26.01
N ARG A 47 17.91 5.37 25.52
CA ARG A 47 16.76 5.11 26.38
C ARG A 47 16.75 3.66 26.87
N ALA A 48 16.44 3.49 28.15
CA ALA A 48 16.19 2.17 28.72
C ALA A 48 14.94 1.56 28.06
N CYS A 49 15.08 0.37 27.52
CA CYS A 49 14.01 -0.37 26.85
C CYS A 49 14.12 -1.87 27.13
N ALA A 50 13.04 -2.59 26.87
CA ALA A 50 13.03 -4.06 26.90
C ALA A 50 13.53 -4.64 25.57
N ALA A 51 13.19 -3.99 24.45
CA ALA A 51 13.67 -4.31 23.11
C ALA A 51 13.49 -3.10 22.17
N ILE A 52 14.24 -3.10 21.07
CA ILE A 52 14.09 -2.22 19.92
C ILE A 52 13.63 -3.07 18.74
N VAL A 53 12.44 -2.76 18.22
CA VAL A 53 11.90 -3.38 17.01
C VAL A 53 12.02 -2.37 15.87
N TYR A 54 12.63 -2.77 14.76
CA TYR A 54 12.56 -1.99 13.52
C TYR A 54 11.59 -2.64 12.55
N ASP A 55 10.49 -1.96 12.28
CA ASP A 55 9.45 -2.37 11.34
C ASP A 55 9.62 -1.62 10.01
N CYS A 56 10.49 -2.18 9.17
CA CYS A 56 10.94 -1.61 7.91
C CYS A 56 9.92 -1.95 6.81
N MET A 57 8.81 -1.21 6.76
CA MET A 57 7.72 -1.47 5.82
C MET A 57 7.97 -0.98 4.40
N ASP A 58 8.74 0.11 4.25
CA ASP A 58 9.07 0.73 2.98
C ASP A 58 10.56 1.12 2.94
N GLU A 59 11.15 1.17 1.74
CA GLU A 59 12.45 1.82 1.51
C GLU A 59 12.25 3.35 1.48
N LEU A 60 12.03 3.94 2.65
CA LEU A 60 11.68 5.36 2.80
C LEU A 60 12.74 6.30 2.20
N ALA A 61 13.99 5.85 2.07
CA ALA A 61 15.07 6.66 1.49
C ALA A 61 14.95 6.82 -0.03
N ASN A 62 14.08 6.04 -0.68
CA ASN A 62 13.79 6.14 -2.11
C ASN A 62 12.58 7.03 -2.41
N PHE A 63 11.89 7.54 -1.38
CA PHE A 63 10.71 8.37 -1.58
C PHE A 63 11.09 9.77 -2.05
N ARG A 64 10.21 10.40 -2.84
CA ARG A 64 10.44 11.78 -3.28
C ARG A 64 10.55 12.69 -2.05
N PHE A 65 11.60 13.51 -2.04
CA PHE A 65 11.95 14.44 -0.95
C PHE A 65 12.34 13.77 0.38
N ALA A 66 12.80 12.51 0.36
CA ALA A 66 13.34 11.87 1.57
C ALA A 66 14.53 12.67 2.14
N PRO A 67 14.55 12.96 3.46
CA PRO A 67 15.68 13.63 4.10
C PRO A 67 16.97 12.79 3.97
N PRO A 68 18.13 13.42 3.72
CA PRO A 68 19.39 12.69 3.55
C PRO A 68 19.80 11.93 4.82
N GLU A 69 19.42 12.42 6.00
CA GLU A 69 19.71 11.78 7.29
C GLU A 69 18.97 10.46 7.48
N LEU A 70 17.94 10.18 6.69
CA LEU A 70 17.14 8.97 6.82
C LEU A 70 18.01 7.71 6.67
N ARG A 71 18.97 7.70 5.73
CA ARG A 71 19.90 6.57 5.55
C ARG A 71 20.86 6.41 6.73
N ILE A 72 21.29 7.52 7.33
CA ILE A 72 22.17 7.51 8.51
C ILE A 72 21.42 6.88 9.68
N TYR A 73 20.21 7.38 9.94
CA TYR A 73 19.39 6.87 11.04
C TYR A 73 18.88 5.46 10.82
N GLU A 74 18.68 5.05 9.56
CA GLU A 74 18.34 3.68 9.23
C GLU A 74 19.50 2.74 9.58
N HIS A 75 20.74 3.04 9.18
CA HIS A 75 21.89 2.23 9.55
C HIS A 75 22.07 2.15 11.07
N GLU A 76 21.90 3.26 11.79
CA GLU A 76 21.94 3.26 13.25
C GLU A 76 20.84 2.41 13.89
N LEU A 77 19.64 2.43 13.31
CA LEU A 77 18.50 1.69 13.82
C LEU A 77 18.64 0.19 13.52
N ILE A 78 19.09 -0.18 12.31
CA ILE A 78 19.41 -1.56 11.94
C ILE A 78 20.45 -2.14 12.91
N ALA A 79 21.51 -1.39 13.23
CA ALA A 79 22.55 -1.86 14.14
C ALA A 79 22.09 -1.99 15.60
N ALA A 80 21.09 -1.20 16.01
CA ALA A 80 20.59 -1.16 17.39
C ALA A 80 19.37 -2.03 17.63
N ALA A 81 18.67 -2.48 16.59
CA ALA A 81 17.46 -3.27 16.72
C ALA A 81 17.77 -4.67 17.28
N ASP A 82 16.91 -5.18 18.15
CA ASP A 82 16.95 -6.58 18.59
C ASP A 82 16.30 -7.49 17.54
N VAL A 83 15.31 -6.96 16.81
CA VAL A 83 14.62 -7.65 15.72
C VAL A 83 14.16 -6.66 14.66
N MET A 84 14.22 -7.09 13.40
CA MET A 84 13.75 -6.33 12.25
C MET A 84 12.69 -7.11 11.48
N PHE A 85 11.60 -6.43 11.14
CA PHE A 85 10.59 -6.93 10.20
C PHE A 85 10.68 -6.13 8.91
N THR A 86 10.42 -6.78 7.78
CA THR A 86 10.29 -6.09 6.50
C THR A 86 8.91 -6.31 5.90
N GLY A 87 8.31 -5.24 5.37
CA GLY A 87 6.95 -5.27 4.84
C GLY A 87 6.77 -6.12 3.58
N GLY A 88 7.88 -6.55 2.95
CA GLY A 88 7.89 -7.39 1.76
C GLY A 88 9.10 -8.32 1.69
N HIS A 89 9.02 -9.30 0.80
CA HIS A 89 10.09 -10.25 0.51
C HIS A 89 11.24 -9.61 -0.28
N SER A 90 10.96 -8.72 -1.23
CA SER A 90 12.04 -8.03 -1.96
C SER A 90 12.88 -7.14 -1.04
N LEU A 91 12.23 -6.43 -0.10
CA LEU A 91 12.89 -5.62 0.91
C LEU A 91 13.69 -6.48 1.90
N TYR A 92 13.14 -7.63 2.32
CA TYR A 92 13.86 -8.63 3.09
C TYR A 92 15.14 -9.06 2.38
N GLU A 93 15.05 -9.46 1.11
CA GLU A 93 16.18 -9.94 0.32
C GLU A 93 17.26 -8.86 0.15
N ALA A 94 16.86 -7.59 0.02
CA ALA A 94 17.78 -6.46 -0.05
C ALA A 94 18.52 -6.21 1.27
N LYS A 95 17.88 -6.45 2.43
CA LYS A 95 18.42 -6.09 3.75
C LYS A 95 18.86 -7.28 4.62
N ARG A 96 18.61 -8.53 4.22
CA ARG A 96 18.88 -9.75 5.03
C ARG A 96 20.34 -9.96 5.45
N LYS A 97 21.29 -9.27 4.79
CA LYS A 97 22.72 -9.29 5.16
C LYS A 97 23.11 -8.20 6.15
N LEU A 98 22.20 -7.26 6.45
CA LEU A 98 22.44 -6.11 7.32
C LEU A 98 22.08 -6.39 8.79
N HIS A 99 21.21 -7.38 9.05
CA HIS A 99 20.79 -7.75 10.40
C HIS A 99 20.61 -9.26 10.54
N HIS A 100 20.95 -9.82 11.71
CA HIS A 100 20.91 -11.26 11.96
C HIS A 100 19.50 -11.77 12.31
N ALA A 101 18.72 -10.97 13.05
CA ALA A 101 17.32 -11.24 13.40
C ALA A 101 16.40 -10.39 12.52
N ILE A 102 16.39 -10.69 11.22
CA ILE A 102 15.53 -10.04 10.23
C ILE A 102 14.52 -11.07 9.71
N HIS A 103 13.26 -10.66 9.59
CA HIS A 103 12.18 -11.52 9.13
C HIS A 103 11.33 -10.80 8.09
N ALA A 104 11.01 -11.48 6.99
CA ALA A 104 9.97 -11.02 6.09
C ALA A 104 8.62 -11.17 6.81
N PHE A 105 7.89 -10.06 6.97
CA PHE A 105 6.55 -10.04 7.53
C PHE A 105 5.61 -9.27 6.59
N PRO A 106 5.19 -9.89 5.47
CA PRO A 106 4.47 -9.19 4.43
C PRO A 106 3.12 -8.65 4.89
N SER A 107 2.70 -7.54 4.27
CA SER A 107 1.38 -6.94 4.45
C SER A 107 0.23 -7.96 4.48
N ALA A 108 -0.60 -7.86 5.52
CA ALA A 108 -1.85 -8.61 5.65
C ALA A 108 -3.07 -7.69 5.39
N VAL A 109 -4.26 -8.26 5.54
CA VAL A 109 -5.54 -7.56 5.33
C VAL A 109 -6.49 -7.84 6.48
N ASP A 110 -7.30 -6.84 6.85
CA ASP A 110 -8.51 -7.06 7.63
C ASP A 110 -9.57 -7.74 6.75
N HIS A 111 -9.47 -9.07 6.68
CA HIS A 111 -10.32 -9.88 5.81
C HIS A 111 -11.80 -9.70 6.12
N VAL A 112 -12.17 -9.62 7.41
CA VAL A 112 -13.55 -9.47 7.88
C VAL A 112 -14.14 -8.13 7.42
N HIS A 113 -13.34 -7.07 7.42
CA HIS A 113 -13.74 -5.77 6.91
C HIS A 113 -13.95 -5.80 5.38
N PHE A 114 -12.97 -6.28 4.61
CA PHE A 114 -13.03 -6.20 3.15
C PHE A 114 -13.95 -7.24 2.49
N GLN A 115 -14.20 -8.39 3.11
CA GLN A 115 -15.16 -9.37 2.58
C GLN A 115 -16.59 -8.81 2.49
N THR A 116 -16.92 -7.77 3.28
CA THR A 116 -18.24 -7.11 3.22
C THR A 116 -18.56 -6.54 1.83
N ALA A 117 -17.53 -6.20 1.04
CA ALA A 117 -17.69 -5.76 -0.35
C ALA A 117 -18.42 -6.80 -1.20
N ARG A 118 -18.26 -8.11 -0.92
CA ARG A 118 -18.94 -9.20 -1.64
C ARG A 118 -20.44 -9.20 -1.44
N SER A 119 -20.90 -8.83 -0.24
CA SER A 119 -22.32 -8.74 0.09
C SER A 119 -22.96 -7.45 -0.42
N LEU A 120 -22.17 -6.38 -0.51
CA LEU A 120 -22.58 -5.09 -1.04
C LEU A 120 -22.59 -5.05 -2.58
N ALA A 121 -21.77 -5.90 -3.21
CA ALA A 121 -21.75 -6.07 -4.65
C ALA A 121 -23.11 -6.64 -5.09
N GLY A 122 -24.06 -5.74 -5.37
CA GLY A 122 -25.21 -6.10 -6.19
C GLY A 122 -24.67 -6.73 -7.47
N ARG A 123 -25.32 -7.78 -7.97
CA ARG A 123 -25.06 -8.30 -9.33
C ARG A 123 -25.53 -7.26 -10.34
N THR A 124 -24.90 -6.09 -10.35
CA THR A 124 -25.15 -5.07 -11.33
C THR A 124 -24.53 -5.60 -12.61
N GLY A 125 -25.36 -6.11 -13.50
CA GLY A 125 -25.05 -6.06 -14.93
C GLY A 125 -25.03 -4.61 -15.39
N ALA A 126 -24.22 -3.77 -14.74
CA ALA A 126 -23.99 -2.41 -15.17
C ALA A 126 -23.44 -2.49 -16.59
N GLU A 127 -24.08 -1.77 -17.52
CA GLU A 127 -23.66 -1.78 -18.92
C GLU A 127 -22.22 -1.27 -19.07
N THR A 128 -21.81 -0.35 -18.19
CA THR A 128 -20.51 0.33 -18.18
C THR A 128 -19.54 -0.32 -17.20
N PRO A 129 -18.39 -0.88 -17.67
CA PRO A 129 -17.33 -1.39 -16.80
C PRO A 129 -16.81 -0.34 -15.83
N ARG A 130 -16.61 -0.73 -14.56
CA ARG A 130 -16.06 0.16 -13.53
C ARG A 130 -14.74 -0.39 -12.99
N LEU A 131 -13.69 0.41 -13.13
CA LEU A 131 -12.35 0.09 -12.67
C LEU A 131 -11.97 1.07 -11.57
N GLY A 132 -11.23 0.63 -10.55
CA GLY A 132 -10.84 1.58 -9.53
C GLY A 132 -9.63 1.22 -8.69
N PHE A 133 -9.08 2.25 -8.08
CA PHE A 133 -7.95 2.19 -7.17
C PHE A 133 -8.30 2.97 -5.92
N TYR A 134 -7.82 2.53 -4.76
CA TYR A 134 -7.77 3.39 -3.58
C TYR A 134 -6.38 3.41 -2.96
N GLY A 135 -6.02 4.56 -2.40
CA GLY A 135 -4.71 4.77 -1.78
C GLY A 135 -4.28 6.22 -1.86
N VAL A 136 -3.13 6.51 -1.26
CA VAL A 136 -2.50 7.82 -1.46
C VAL A 136 -2.11 7.95 -2.94
N ILE A 137 -2.48 9.07 -3.55
CA ILE A 137 -2.17 9.40 -4.94
C ILE A 137 -0.88 10.23 -4.92
N ASP A 138 0.23 9.58 -5.22
CA ASP A 138 1.59 10.13 -5.16
C ASP A 138 2.49 9.60 -6.29
N GLU A 139 3.81 9.79 -6.20
CA GLU A 139 4.79 9.35 -7.21
C GLU A 139 4.79 7.85 -7.53
N ARG A 140 4.13 7.04 -6.71
CA ARG A 140 4.02 5.60 -6.95
C ARG A 140 2.92 5.26 -7.95
N LEU A 141 1.93 6.13 -8.16
CA LEU A 141 0.86 5.87 -9.12
C LEU A 141 1.30 6.31 -10.52
N ASP A 142 1.16 5.43 -11.51
CA ASP A 142 1.47 5.74 -12.90
C ASP A 142 0.35 6.54 -13.54
N LEU A 143 0.41 7.86 -13.38
CA LEU A 143 -0.59 8.78 -13.94
C LEU A 143 -0.67 8.72 -15.47
N GLY A 144 0.44 8.43 -16.14
CA GLY A 144 0.45 8.26 -17.60
C GLY A 144 -0.28 6.99 -18.04
N LEU A 145 -0.12 5.90 -17.28
CA LEU A 145 -0.83 4.65 -17.54
C LEU A 145 -2.34 4.80 -17.31
N LEU A 146 -2.74 5.56 -16.29
CA LEU A 146 -4.15 5.91 -16.08
C LEU A 146 -4.72 6.73 -17.24
N ASP A 147 -3.96 7.69 -17.76
CA ASP A 147 -4.34 8.47 -18.94
C ASP A 147 -4.52 7.60 -20.19
N GLU A 148 -3.58 6.68 -20.41
CA GLU A 148 -3.61 5.72 -21.52
C GLU A 148 -4.81 4.77 -21.43
N LEU A 149 -5.07 4.21 -20.26
CA LEU A 149 -6.21 3.34 -19.99
C LEU A 149 -7.54 4.05 -20.32
N ALA A 150 -7.72 5.24 -19.76
CA ALA A 150 -8.92 6.04 -19.96
C ALA A 150 -9.11 6.47 -21.42
N ARG A 151 -8.02 6.74 -22.15
CA ARG A 151 -8.06 7.06 -23.59
C ARG A 151 -8.45 5.85 -24.44
N ALA A 152 -7.88 4.68 -24.13
CA ALA A 152 -8.11 3.45 -24.88
C ALA A 152 -9.53 2.93 -24.71
N ARG A 153 -10.14 3.18 -23.54
CA ARG A 153 -11.48 2.73 -23.18
C ARG A 153 -12.37 3.87 -22.68
N PRO A 154 -12.87 4.73 -23.58
CA PRO A 154 -13.73 5.85 -23.21
C PRO A 154 -15.11 5.40 -22.66
N ASP A 155 -15.47 4.14 -22.88
CA ASP A 155 -16.68 3.47 -22.40
C ASP A 155 -16.53 2.87 -20.99
N TRP A 156 -15.38 3.01 -20.32
CA TRP A 156 -15.17 2.53 -18.95
C TRP A 156 -15.16 3.69 -17.97
N GLU A 157 -15.69 3.48 -16.76
CA GLU A 157 -15.53 4.42 -15.64
C GLU A 157 -14.30 4.04 -14.81
N ILE A 158 -13.40 5.00 -14.59
CA ILE A 158 -12.20 4.83 -13.77
C ILE A 158 -12.31 5.70 -12.50
N GLU A 159 -12.26 5.08 -11.33
CA GLU A 159 -12.38 5.76 -10.03
C GLU A 159 -11.07 5.69 -9.25
N ILE A 160 -10.44 6.84 -9.00
CA ILE A 160 -9.18 6.96 -8.25
C ILE A 160 -9.46 7.61 -6.90
N VAL A 161 -9.54 6.78 -5.85
CA VAL A 161 -10.03 7.16 -4.53
C VAL A 161 -8.90 7.38 -3.54
N GLY A 162 -8.65 8.61 -3.15
CA GLY A 162 -7.75 8.91 -2.04
C GLY A 162 -7.22 10.33 -2.01
N PRO A 163 -6.41 10.65 -0.98
CA PRO A 163 -5.77 11.95 -0.88
C PRO A 163 -4.58 12.07 -1.84
N LEU A 164 -4.37 13.27 -2.38
CA LEU A 164 -3.10 13.62 -3.03
C LEU A 164 -2.00 13.80 -1.99
N ALA A 165 -0.78 13.38 -2.34
CA ALA A 165 0.43 13.70 -1.61
C ALA A 165 1.59 13.92 -2.58
N LYS A 166 2.43 14.93 -2.32
CA LYS A 166 3.67 15.24 -3.06
C LYS A 166 3.52 15.57 -4.56
N ILE A 167 2.30 15.52 -5.09
CA ILE A 167 1.93 15.91 -6.45
C ILE A 167 0.86 17.00 -6.41
N SER A 168 0.72 17.73 -7.52
CA SER A 168 -0.30 18.74 -7.73
C SER A 168 -1.58 18.14 -8.31
N PRO A 169 -2.78 18.68 -8.01
CA PRO A 169 -4.00 18.36 -8.77
C PRO A 169 -3.89 18.61 -10.28
N ASP A 170 -2.95 19.44 -10.72
CA ASP A 170 -2.68 19.69 -12.13
C ASP A 170 -1.85 18.59 -12.81
N ASP A 171 -1.19 17.72 -12.03
CA ASP A 171 -0.48 16.56 -12.54
C ASP A 171 -1.44 15.41 -12.93
N LEU A 172 -2.69 15.46 -12.45
CA LEU A 172 -3.68 14.41 -12.65
C LEU A 172 -4.24 14.42 -14.08
N PRO A 173 -4.35 13.25 -14.75
CA PRO A 173 -5.02 13.16 -16.04
C PRO A 173 -6.49 13.51 -15.90
N ARG A 174 -6.97 14.41 -16.76
CA ARG A 174 -8.36 14.87 -16.82
C ARG A 174 -9.03 14.34 -18.08
N ARG A 175 -9.85 13.30 -17.90
CA ARG A 175 -10.64 12.70 -18.97
C ARG A 175 -12.09 12.56 -18.52
N PRO A 176 -13.06 12.55 -19.44
CA PRO A 176 -14.49 12.45 -19.10
C PRO A 176 -14.85 11.21 -18.27
N ASN A 177 -14.01 10.18 -18.32
CA ASN A 177 -14.25 8.88 -17.73
C ASN A 177 -13.30 8.54 -16.56
N ILE A 178 -12.53 9.51 -16.04
CA ILE A 178 -11.77 9.39 -14.80
C ILE A 178 -12.41 10.27 -13.72
N THR A 179 -12.60 9.73 -12.52
CA THR A 179 -13.10 10.47 -11.36
C THR A 179 -12.13 10.37 -10.18
N TYR A 180 -12.06 11.46 -9.39
CA TYR A 180 -11.22 11.57 -8.19
C TYR A 180 -12.07 11.95 -6.97
N PRO A 181 -12.69 10.98 -6.27
CA PRO A 181 -13.58 11.23 -5.13
C PRO A 181 -12.89 11.79 -3.88
N GLY A 182 -11.56 11.90 -3.89
CA GLY A 182 -10.76 12.37 -2.76
C GLY A 182 -10.64 11.33 -1.64
N ARG A 183 -10.22 11.79 -0.45
CA ARG A 183 -10.01 10.93 0.72
C ARG A 183 -11.33 10.31 1.19
N GLN A 184 -11.31 9.00 1.40
CA GLN A 184 -12.41 8.24 2.00
C GLN A 184 -11.97 7.61 3.32
N SER A 185 -12.93 7.33 4.19
CA SER A 185 -12.65 6.65 5.46
C SER A 185 -12.27 5.19 5.19
N TYR A 186 -11.45 4.60 6.04
CA TYR A 186 -11.12 3.17 5.96
C TYR A 186 -12.38 2.29 6.00
N ALA A 187 -13.37 2.69 6.81
CA ALA A 187 -14.65 2.00 6.95
C ALA A 187 -15.48 1.97 5.65
N ASP A 188 -15.31 2.95 4.77
CA ASP A 188 -16.07 3.06 3.52
C ASP A 188 -15.38 2.39 2.33
N LEU A 189 -14.11 2.01 2.43
CA LEU A 189 -13.38 1.39 1.31
C LEU A 189 -14.04 0.12 0.74
N PRO A 190 -14.68 -0.77 1.54
CA PRO A 190 -15.41 -1.91 0.99
C PRO A 190 -16.60 -1.50 0.11
N LYS A 191 -17.25 -0.35 0.37
CA LYS A 191 -18.34 0.17 -0.46
C LYS A 191 -17.84 0.62 -1.83
N TRP A 192 -16.64 1.19 -1.91
CA TRP A 192 -15.99 1.52 -3.17
C TRP A 192 -15.61 0.26 -3.94
N LEU A 193 -14.95 -0.68 -3.26
CA LEU A 193 -14.55 -1.96 -3.86
C LEU A 193 -15.74 -2.75 -4.43
N ALA A 194 -16.89 -2.71 -3.76
CA ALA A 194 -18.12 -3.38 -4.21
C ALA A 194 -18.67 -2.86 -5.56
N ARG A 195 -18.26 -1.67 -5.98
CA ARG A 195 -18.70 -1.03 -7.23
C ARG A 195 -17.83 -1.39 -8.43
N TRP A 196 -16.65 -1.96 -8.19
CA TRP A 196 -15.65 -2.20 -9.23
C TRP A 196 -15.77 -3.62 -9.80
N ASP A 197 -15.66 -3.70 -11.12
CA ASP A 197 -15.48 -4.95 -11.84
C ASP A 197 -14.03 -5.41 -11.82
N VAL A 198 -13.08 -4.46 -11.78
CA VAL A 198 -11.63 -4.70 -11.69
C VAL A 198 -10.99 -3.66 -10.78
N ALA A 199 -10.16 -4.13 -9.86
CA ALA A 199 -9.34 -3.28 -9.01
C ALA A 199 -7.96 -3.08 -9.65
N LEU A 200 -7.56 -1.82 -9.79
CA LEU A 200 -6.34 -1.42 -10.46
C LEU A 200 -5.20 -1.25 -9.46
N MET A 201 -4.01 -1.67 -9.88
CA MET A 201 -2.74 -1.43 -9.20
C MET A 201 -1.72 -0.88 -10.21
N PRO A 202 -1.98 0.33 -10.78
CA PRO A 202 -1.17 0.88 -11.86
C PRO A 202 0.03 1.61 -11.26
N PHE A 203 0.93 0.88 -10.62
CA PHE A 203 2.10 1.50 -10.01
C PHE A 203 3.16 1.83 -11.05
N ALA A 204 3.74 3.02 -10.94
CA ALA A 204 4.91 3.41 -11.72
C ALA A 204 6.09 2.55 -11.30
N LEU A 205 6.82 1.95 -12.25
CA LEU A 205 7.98 1.12 -11.95
C LEU A 205 9.23 2.00 -11.75
N ASN A 206 9.42 2.48 -10.52
CA ASN A 206 10.48 3.41 -10.15
C ASN A 206 11.07 3.04 -8.77
N ASP A 207 11.98 3.86 -8.24
CA ASP A 207 12.66 3.53 -6.99
C ASP A 207 11.75 3.51 -5.75
N SER A 208 10.63 4.25 -5.76
CA SER A 208 9.68 4.28 -4.64
C SER A 208 8.73 3.08 -4.63
N THR A 209 8.62 2.35 -5.75
CA THR A 209 7.82 1.12 -5.88
C THR A 209 8.65 -0.15 -5.96
N ARG A 210 9.99 -0.04 -6.09
CA ARG A 210 10.91 -1.17 -6.21
C ARG A 210 10.75 -2.24 -5.12
N PHE A 211 10.46 -1.81 -3.89
CA PHE A 211 10.38 -2.68 -2.71
C PHE A 211 9.03 -2.64 -1.99
N ILE A 212 7.96 -2.18 -2.67
CA ILE A 212 6.65 -2.11 -2.03
C ILE A 212 6.01 -3.48 -1.93
N SER A 213 5.26 -3.68 -0.85
CA SER A 213 4.36 -4.82 -0.63
C SER A 213 2.96 -4.28 -0.36
N PRO A 214 2.17 -4.02 -1.43
CA PRO A 214 0.94 -3.26 -1.30
C PRO A 214 -0.14 -4.03 -0.54
N THR A 215 -0.73 -3.40 0.49
CA THR A 215 -1.91 -3.97 1.19
C THR A 215 -3.12 -4.10 0.26
N LYS A 216 -3.16 -3.33 -0.82
CA LYS A 216 -4.30 -3.27 -1.76
C LYS A 216 -4.61 -4.60 -2.41
N THR A 217 -3.61 -5.40 -2.78
CA THR A 217 -3.85 -6.70 -3.42
C THR A 217 -4.67 -7.63 -2.53
N PRO A 218 -4.28 -7.92 -1.26
CA PRO A 218 -5.10 -8.75 -0.39
C PRO A 218 -6.42 -8.07 0.03
N GLU A 219 -6.50 -6.74 0.08
CA GLU A 219 -7.76 -5.98 0.28
C GLU A 219 -8.77 -6.26 -0.86
N TYR A 220 -8.32 -6.15 -2.13
CA TYR A 220 -9.16 -6.39 -3.31
C TYR A 220 -9.58 -7.86 -3.45
N LEU A 221 -8.65 -8.79 -3.22
CA LEU A 221 -8.94 -10.22 -3.25
C LEU A 221 -9.92 -10.62 -2.14
N SER A 222 -9.81 -10.02 -0.95
CA SER A 222 -10.78 -10.24 0.14
C SER A 222 -12.19 -9.80 -0.26
N GLY A 223 -12.33 -8.66 -0.95
CA GLY A 223 -13.61 -8.21 -1.51
C GLY A 223 -14.05 -8.93 -2.79
N GLY A 224 -13.22 -9.83 -3.32
CA GLY A 224 -13.56 -10.63 -4.49
C GLY A 224 -13.52 -9.86 -5.81
N CYS A 225 -12.79 -8.76 -5.86
CA CYS A 225 -12.58 -8.01 -7.10
C CYS A 225 -11.28 -8.52 -7.77
N PRO A 226 -11.31 -8.92 -9.05
CA PRO A 226 -10.10 -9.22 -9.81
C PRO A 226 -9.13 -8.04 -9.79
N VAL A 227 -7.83 -8.32 -9.71
CA VAL A 227 -6.78 -7.32 -9.60
C VAL A 227 -5.96 -7.29 -10.89
N VAL A 228 -5.68 -6.09 -11.40
CA VAL A 228 -4.70 -5.88 -12.48
C VAL A 228 -3.59 -4.99 -11.95
N SER A 229 -2.37 -5.51 -11.91
CA SER A 229 -1.20 -4.83 -11.38
C SER A 229 -0.11 -4.69 -12.42
N THR A 230 0.63 -3.59 -12.38
CA THR A 230 1.95 -3.55 -12.99
C THR A 230 2.88 -4.54 -12.27
N ALA A 231 4.03 -4.85 -12.88
CA ALA A 231 5.00 -5.85 -12.43
C ALA A 231 5.75 -5.48 -11.14
N ILE A 232 5.02 -5.32 -10.03
CA ILE A 232 5.58 -5.18 -8.68
C ILE A 232 6.05 -6.55 -8.20
N THR A 233 7.34 -6.66 -7.88
CA THR A 233 8.03 -7.89 -7.48
C THR A 233 7.26 -8.71 -6.44
N ASP A 234 6.79 -8.05 -5.37
CA ASP A 234 6.11 -8.74 -4.27
C ASP A 234 4.68 -9.16 -4.63
N VAL A 235 4.01 -8.42 -5.51
CA VAL A 235 2.68 -8.81 -6.02
C VAL A 235 2.82 -10.03 -6.93
N MET A 236 3.80 -10.02 -7.84
CA MET A 236 4.11 -11.16 -8.71
C MET A 236 4.43 -12.41 -7.90
N ARG A 237 5.36 -12.30 -6.94
CA ARG A 237 5.81 -13.42 -6.10
C ARG A 237 4.67 -14.04 -5.30
N THR A 238 3.80 -13.20 -4.72
CA THR A 238 2.82 -13.66 -3.72
C THR A 238 1.49 -14.04 -4.35
N TYR A 239 1.10 -13.36 -5.43
CA TYR A 239 -0.24 -13.46 -5.99
C TYR A 239 -0.28 -13.72 -7.50
N GLY A 240 0.86 -13.73 -8.20
CA GLY A 240 0.92 -13.80 -9.66
C GLY A 240 0.32 -15.08 -10.27
N ASP A 241 0.26 -16.17 -9.49
CA ASP A 241 -0.33 -17.45 -9.92
C ASP A 241 -1.83 -17.57 -9.62
N LEU A 242 -2.43 -16.57 -8.97
CA LEU A 242 -3.87 -16.58 -8.67
C LEU A 242 -4.68 -16.16 -9.90
N GLU A 243 -5.71 -16.93 -10.27
CA GLU A 243 -6.58 -16.61 -11.42
C GLU A 243 -7.18 -15.19 -11.33
N GLY A 244 -7.45 -14.71 -10.11
CA GLY A 244 -8.00 -13.38 -9.85
C GLY A 244 -6.98 -12.24 -9.92
N VAL A 245 -5.71 -12.50 -10.25
CA VAL A 245 -4.66 -11.48 -10.35
C VAL A 245 -4.02 -11.55 -11.73
N ARG A 246 -3.91 -10.41 -12.38
CA ARG A 246 -3.16 -10.26 -13.64
C ARG A 246 -2.01 -9.29 -13.42
N ILE A 247 -0.82 -9.75 -13.78
CA ILE A 247 0.35 -8.89 -13.87
C ILE A 247 0.51 -8.51 -15.34
N ALA A 248 0.73 -7.22 -15.61
CA ALA A 248 0.91 -6.72 -16.95
C ALA A 248 2.10 -5.77 -17.05
N ALA A 249 2.79 -5.80 -18.19
CA ALA A 249 3.60 -4.67 -18.60
C ALA A 249 2.69 -3.46 -18.90
N ARG A 250 3.28 -2.26 -19.02
CA ARG A 250 2.52 -1.03 -19.23
C ARG A 250 1.69 -1.07 -20.51
N ASP A 251 2.27 -1.55 -21.59
CA ASP A 251 1.65 -1.69 -22.92
C ASP A 251 0.55 -2.77 -22.97
N GLU A 252 0.65 -3.78 -22.11
CA GLU A 252 -0.34 -4.87 -21.98
C GLU A 252 -1.44 -4.58 -20.95
N PHE A 253 -1.35 -3.47 -20.22
CA PHE A 253 -2.20 -3.22 -19.05
C PHE A 253 -3.69 -3.09 -19.40
N VAL A 254 -4.00 -2.49 -20.56
CA VAL A 254 -5.38 -2.37 -21.05
C VAL A 254 -5.95 -3.74 -21.37
N ASP A 255 -5.20 -4.58 -22.07
CA ASP A 255 -5.60 -5.94 -22.43
C ASP A 255 -5.75 -6.83 -21.18
N ALA A 256 -4.93 -6.62 -20.17
CA ALA A 256 -5.08 -7.29 -18.88
C ALA A 256 -6.35 -6.86 -18.15
N CYS A 257 -6.74 -5.57 -18.23
CA CYS A 257 -8.03 -5.10 -17.72
C CYS A 257 -9.21 -5.75 -18.43
N ASP A 258 -9.16 -5.88 -19.76
CA ASP A 258 -10.16 -6.62 -20.53
C ASP A 258 -10.33 -8.07 -20.08
N ALA A 259 -9.20 -8.75 -19.96
CA ALA A 259 -9.20 -10.15 -19.57
C ALA A 259 -9.68 -10.35 -18.11
N ALA A 260 -9.48 -9.37 -17.24
CA ALA A 260 -10.02 -9.35 -15.88
C ALA A 260 -11.54 -9.07 -15.86
N LEU A 261 -12.04 -8.16 -16.70
CA LEU A 261 -13.47 -7.92 -16.89
C LEU A 261 -14.18 -9.18 -17.41
N ALA A 262 -13.58 -9.87 -18.36
CA ALA A 262 -14.11 -11.13 -18.90
C ALA A 262 -14.22 -12.21 -17.81
N LEU A 263 -13.24 -12.29 -16.89
CA LEU A 263 -13.27 -13.20 -15.75
C LEU A 263 -14.43 -12.86 -14.79
N ARG A 264 -14.62 -11.59 -14.46
CA ARG A 264 -15.69 -11.11 -13.55
C ARG A 264 -17.09 -11.45 -14.07
N ARG A 265 -17.28 -11.42 -15.39
CA ARG A 265 -18.54 -11.71 -16.08
C ARG A 265 -18.84 -13.20 -16.22
N ARG A 266 -17.89 -14.10 -15.92
CA ARG A 266 -18.16 -15.55 -15.95
C ARG A 266 -19.20 -15.91 -14.88
N PRO A 267 -20.26 -16.66 -15.20
CA PRO A 267 -21.17 -17.19 -14.20
C PRO A 267 -20.37 -18.02 -13.18
N SER A 268 -20.51 -17.75 -11.89
CA SER A 268 -19.85 -18.59 -10.88
C SER A 268 -20.37 -20.02 -11.04
N LEU A 269 -19.48 -21.01 -11.12
CA LEU A 269 -19.82 -22.44 -11.10
C LEU A 269 -20.44 -22.91 -9.76
N ALA A 270 -20.72 -22.00 -8.83
CA ALA A 270 -21.30 -22.26 -7.51
C ALA A 270 -22.79 -22.73 -7.54
N GLY A 271 -23.30 -23.14 -8.70
CA GLY A 271 -24.59 -23.80 -8.87
C GLY A 271 -24.51 -25.31 -9.17
N ALA A 272 -23.32 -25.89 -9.30
CA ALA A 272 -23.19 -27.34 -9.40
C ALA A 272 -23.41 -27.97 -8.02
N THR A 273 -24.67 -28.36 -7.77
CA THR A 273 -25.09 -29.23 -6.68
C THR A 273 -24.09 -30.38 -6.52
N ARG A 274 -23.42 -30.45 -5.36
CA ARG A 274 -22.76 -31.69 -4.94
C ARG A 274 -23.81 -32.79 -4.95
N PRO A 275 -23.58 -33.96 -5.59
CA PRO A 275 -24.43 -35.10 -5.37
C PRO A 275 -24.34 -35.46 -3.88
N THR A 276 -25.48 -35.43 -3.20
CA THR A 276 -25.61 -35.98 -1.84
C THR A 276 -25.26 -37.48 -1.87
N PRO A 277 -24.60 -38.00 -0.82
CA PRO A 277 -24.26 -39.42 -0.71
C PRO A 277 -25.51 -40.31 -0.66
#